data_AF-A0A1Q3DKB5-F1
#
_entry.id   AF-A0A1Q3DKB5-F1
#
_cell.length_a   1.000
_cell.length_b   1.000
_cell.length_c   1.000
_cell.angle_alpha   90.00
_cell.angle_beta   90.00
_cell.angle_gamma   90.00
#
_symmetry.space_group_name_H-M   'P 1'
#
loop_
_entity.id
_entity.type
_entity.pdbx_description
1 polymer ?
#
loop_
_entity_poly.entity_id
_entity_poly.type
_entity_poly.pdbx_seq_one_letter_code
_entity_poly.pdbx_strand_id
1 'polypeptide(L)'
;MYRLMSGPQDRELFIEFCLQTILYQPLSQSGGCPPGLSIAQTNRVTGKHPLQSDILLMRKLGILNVIEAMELAPEVVYPLYVAACAQGQEPVVKRGEELLKKKAFGANLDDSNLISRLFSLFNGSAGGENVAPEYKVSHGNAALRTKLMSIFCRSLTAANSFPSTLQCIFGCIYGSGTTSRLKQLGMEFTVWVFKHAKIDQLKLMGPVILNGILKLLDGYSNSESDAIARDTKTHSFQ
;
A
#
# COMPACT_ATOMS: atom_id res chain seq x y z
N MET A 1 -9.50 -28.86 -9.20
CA MET A 1 -8.56 -28.06 -9.99
C MET A 1 -7.46 -27.41 -9.12
N TYR A 2 -7.79 -26.69 -8.04
CA TYR A 2 -6.76 -26.09 -7.16
C TYR A 2 -6.02 -27.08 -6.23
N ARG A 3 -6.62 -28.25 -5.92
CA ARG A 3 -5.97 -29.33 -5.15
C ARG A 3 -4.77 -29.99 -5.87
N LEU A 4 -4.56 -29.68 -7.16
CA LEU A 4 -3.46 -30.20 -7.97
C LEU A 4 -2.23 -29.27 -8.02
N MET A 5 -2.27 -28.12 -7.33
CA MET A 5 -1.09 -27.24 -7.19
C MET A 5 -0.09 -27.92 -6.25
N SER A 6 0.74 -28.79 -6.84
CA SER A 6 1.50 -29.81 -6.12
C SER A 6 2.78 -29.25 -5.51
N GLY A 7 3.26 -28.09 -5.97
CA GLY A 7 4.44 -27.40 -5.46
C GLY A 7 4.12 -26.13 -4.67
N PRO A 8 4.87 -25.83 -3.59
CA PRO A 8 4.72 -24.57 -2.84
C PRO A 8 5.00 -23.33 -3.70
N GLN A 9 5.90 -23.42 -4.69
CA GLN A 9 6.19 -22.34 -5.63
C GLN A 9 5.00 -22.03 -6.55
N ASP A 10 4.34 -23.05 -7.11
CA ASP A 10 3.17 -22.84 -7.98
C ASP A 10 2.08 -22.10 -7.22
N ARG A 11 1.84 -22.50 -5.97
CA ARG A 11 0.87 -21.87 -5.08
C ARG A 11 1.19 -20.40 -4.85
N GLU A 12 2.45 -20.06 -4.60
CA GLU A 12 2.87 -18.67 -4.42
C GLU A 12 2.64 -17.84 -5.68
N LEU A 13 3.03 -18.35 -6.86
CA LEU A 13 2.80 -17.70 -8.15
C LEU A 13 1.31 -17.45 -8.41
N PHE A 14 0.45 -18.41 -8.08
CA PHE A 14 -0.99 -18.25 -8.22
C PHE A 14 -1.56 -17.18 -7.28
N ILE A 15 -1.16 -17.18 -6.01
CA ILE A 15 -1.64 -16.17 -5.04
C ILE A 15 -1.16 -14.78 -5.44
N GLU A 16 0.07 -14.67 -5.94
CA GLU A 16 0.62 -13.43 -6.46
C GLU A 16 -0.18 -12.95 -7.68
N PHE A 17 -0.51 -13.84 -8.63
CA PHE A 17 -1.37 -13.50 -9.76
C PHE A 17 -2.77 -13.06 -9.31
N CYS A 18 -3.35 -13.74 -8.32
CA CYS A 18 -4.63 -13.36 -7.74
C CYS A 18 -4.58 -11.96 -7.11
N LEU A 19 -3.53 -11.66 -6.33
CA LEU A 19 -3.31 -10.34 -5.73
C LEU A 19 -3.19 -9.26 -6.81
N GLN A 20 -2.40 -9.49 -7.87
CA GLN A 20 -2.25 -8.55 -8.96
C GLN A 20 -3.59 -8.29 -9.68
N THR A 21 -4.39 -9.34 -9.88
CA THR A 21 -5.73 -9.21 -10.48
C THR A 21 -6.68 -8.41 -9.58
N ILE A 22 -6.60 -8.58 -8.25
CA ILE A 22 -7.37 -7.79 -7.29
C ILE A 22 -6.96 -6.32 -7.36
N LEU A 23 -5.66 -6.03 -7.42
CA LEU A 23 -5.11 -4.67 -7.50
C LEU A 23 -5.44 -3.96 -8.81
N TYR A 24 -5.54 -4.69 -9.92
CA TYR A 24 -5.75 -4.12 -11.25
C TYR A 24 -7.01 -3.25 -11.32
N GLN A 25 -6.84 -2.04 -11.86
CA GLN A 25 -7.91 -1.11 -12.16
C GLN A 25 -7.77 -0.67 -13.63
N PRO A 26 -8.87 -0.64 -14.42
CA PRO A 26 -8.82 -0.13 -15.78
C PRO A 26 -8.36 1.33 -15.78
N LEU A 27 -7.43 1.67 -16.67
CA LEU A 27 -6.91 3.02 -16.78
C LEU A 27 -7.95 3.94 -17.41
N SER A 28 -8.35 4.98 -16.69
CA SER A 28 -9.17 6.06 -17.24
C SER A 28 -8.27 7.05 -18.00
N GLN A 29 -8.12 6.86 -19.32
CA GLN A 29 -7.55 7.74 -20.37
C GLN A 29 -6.17 8.40 -20.15
N SER A 30 -5.62 8.42 -18.94
CA SER A 30 -4.28 8.85 -18.56
C SER A 30 -3.39 7.62 -18.52
N GLY A 31 -2.52 7.46 -19.52
CA GLY A 31 -1.73 6.26 -19.82
C GLY A 31 -0.64 5.88 -18.80
N GLY A 32 -0.95 5.88 -17.50
CA GLY A 32 -0.07 5.38 -16.44
C GLY A 32 -0.21 3.86 -16.20
N CYS A 33 0.62 3.29 -15.33
CA CYS A 33 0.40 1.94 -14.81
C CYS A 33 -0.58 1.99 -13.62
N PRO A 34 -1.51 1.03 -13.46
CA PRO A 34 -2.38 0.98 -12.28
C PRO A 34 -1.58 0.99 -10.97
N PRO A 35 -2.02 1.71 -9.93
CA PRO A 35 -1.34 1.75 -8.64
C PRO A 35 -1.13 0.36 -8.03
N GLY A 36 0.04 0.12 -7.45
CA GLY A 36 0.40 -1.17 -6.84
C GLY A 36 0.87 -2.23 -7.83
N LEU A 37 0.95 -1.90 -9.14
CA LEU A 37 1.39 -2.81 -10.19
C LEU A 37 2.55 -2.21 -11.00
N SER A 38 3.32 -3.09 -11.64
CA SER A 38 4.23 -2.76 -12.74
C SER A 38 3.60 -2.97 -14.11
N ILE A 39 4.27 -2.52 -15.18
CA ILE A 39 3.80 -2.70 -16.56
C ILE A 39 3.70 -4.20 -16.88
N ALA A 40 4.74 -4.97 -16.54
CA ALA A 40 4.76 -6.42 -16.76
C ALA A 40 3.62 -7.13 -16.02
N GLN A 41 3.35 -6.77 -14.76
CA GLN A 41 2.24 -7.35 -13.98
C GLN A 41 0.88 -6.96 -14.55
N THR A 42 0.74 -5.72 -15.01
CA THR A 42 -0.50 -5.25 -15.67
C THR A 42 -0.78 -6.05 -16.92
N ASN A 43 0.23 -6.23 -17.78
CA ASN A 43 0.13 -7.03 -19.00
C ASN A 43 -0.19 -8.50 -18.70
N ARG A 44 0.33 -9.05 -17.60
CA ARG A 44 0.01 -10.41 -17.14
C ARG A 44 -1.48 -10.57 -16.79
N VAL A 45 -2.10 -9.56 -16.19
CA VAL A 45 -3.51 -9.59 -15.79
C VAL A 45 -4.46 -9.36 -16.97
N THR A 46 -4.13 -8.41 -17.86
CA THR A 46 -4.99 -8.05 -19.00
C THR A 46 -4.81 -8.98 -20.19
N GLY A 47 -3.63 -9.56 -20.38
CA GLY A 47 -3.29 -10.25 -21.63
C GLY A 47 -3.28 -9.27 -22.80
N LYS A 48 -3.95 -9.63 -23.90
CA LYS A 48 -3.94 -8.82 -25.14
C LYS A 48 -4.89 -7.63 -25.13
N HIS A 49 -5.94 -7.65 -24.30
CA HIS A 49 -7.00 -6.65 -24.31
C HIS A 49 -7.39 -6.22 -22.89
N PRO A 50 -7.70 -4.94 -22.65
CA PRO A 50 -8.23 -4.49 -21.37
C PRO A 50 -9.49 -5.27 -20.98
N LEU A 51 -9.65 -5.52 -19.68
CA LEU A 51 -10.81 -6.24 -19.16
C LEU A 51 -12.01 -5.29 -19.02
N GLN A 52 -13.15 -5.67 -19.60
CA GLN A 52 -14.41 -4.96 -19.38
C GLN A 52 -14.80 -4.98 -17.89
N SER A 53 -15.46 -3.91 -17.42
CA SER A 53 -15.77 -3.70 -16.00
C SER A 53 -16.47 -4.90 -15.34
N ASP A 54 -17.51 -5.45 -16.00
CA ASP A 54 -18.30 -6.56 -15.46
C ASP A 54 -17.49 -7.86 -15.41
N ILE A 55 -16.70 -8.12 -16.45
CA ILE A 55 -15.79 -9.27 -16.50
C ILE A 55 -14.75 -9.17 -15.38
N LEU A 56 -14.18 -7.99 -15.17
CA LEU A 56 -13.21 -7.75 -14.11
C LEU A 56 -13.84 -7.95 -12.72
N LEU A 57 -15.04 -7.42 -12.50
CA LEU A 57 -15.79 -7.61 -11.26
C LEU A 57 -16.00 -9.10 -10.96
N MET A 58 -16.53 -9.84 -11.93
CA MET A 58 -16.78 -11.28 -11.78
C MET A 58 -15.49 -12.07 -11.52
N ARG A 59 -14.39 -11.71 -12.19
CA ARG A 59 -13.07 -12.33 -11.95
C ARG A 59 -12.57 -12.07 -10.54
N LYS A 60 -12.65 -10.83 -10.04
CA LYS A 60 -12.21 -10.49 -8.67
C LYS A 60 -13.01 -11.25 -7.61
N LEU A 61 -14.34 -11.30 -7.76
CA LEU A 61 -15.20 -12.09 -6.86
C LEU A 61 -14.92 -13.58 -6.94
N GLY A 62 -14.72 -14.11 -8.15
CA GLY A 62 -14.33 -15.51 -8.36
C GLY A 62 -13.00 -15.85 -7.68
N ILE A 63 -12.00 -14.99 -7.81
CA ILE A 63 -10.70 -15.14 -7.12
C ILE A 63 -10.88 -15.18 -5.61
N LEU A 64 -11.66 -14.26 -5.03
CA LEU A 64 -11.91 -14.25 -3.58
C LEU A 64 -12.55 -15.56 -3.10
N ASN A 65 -13.49 -16.11 -3.87
CA ASN A 65 -14.13 -17.39 -3.56
C ASN A 65 -13.17 -18.58 -3.70
N VAL A 66 -12.31 -18.59 -4.72
CA VAL A 66 -11.29 -19.65 -4.87
C VAL A 66 -10.29 -19.60 -3.73
N ILE A 67 -9.77 -18.41 -3.39
CA ILE A 67 -8.81 -18.24 -2.29
C ILE A 67 -9.43 -18.66 -0.95
N GLU A 68 -10.71 -18.34 -0.71
CA GLU A 68 -11.43 -18.84 0.46
C GLU A 68 -11.47 -20.38 0.50
N ALA A 69 -11.83 -21.01 -0.62
CA ALA A 69 -11.96 -22.47 -0.72
C ALA A 69 -10.61 -23.22 -0.61
N MET A 70 -9.49 -22.51 -0.78
CA MET A 70 -8.15 -23.08 -0.59
C MET A 70 -7.73 -23.21 0.87
N GLU A 71 -8.45 -22.56 1.81
CA GLU A 71 -8.21 -22.65 3.26
C GLU A 71 -6.73 -22.43 3.67
N LEU A 72 -6.11 -21.44 3.04
CA LEU A 72 -4.71 -21.09 3.26
C LEU A 72 -4.52 -20.39 4.61
N ALA A 73 -3.28 -20.41 5.11
CA ALA A 73 -2.91 -19.72 6.35
C ALA A 73 -3.28 -18.21 6.30
N PRO A 74 -3.74 -17.62 7.42
CA PRO A 74 -4.12 -16.21 7.49
C PRO A 74 -3.07 -15.25 6.89
N GLU A 75 -1.80 -15.43 7.22
CA GLU A 75 -0.67 -14.59 6.77
C GLU A 75 -0.49 -14.63 5.25
N VAL A 76 -0.84 -15.75 4.62
CA VAL A 76 -0.72 -15.93 3.18
C VAL A 76 -1.77 -15.10 2.44
N VAL A 77 -3.02 -15.13 2.92
CA VAL A 77 -4.17 -14.48 2.27
C VAL A 77 -4.42 -13.04 2.71
N TYR A 78 -3.87 -12.63 3.86
CA TYR A 78 -4.08 -11.30 4.44
C TYR A 78 -3.82 -10.14 3.46
N PRO A 79 -2.70 -10.11 2.70
CA PRO A 79 -2.45 -9.00 1.77
C PRO A 79 -3.49 -8.90 0.64
N LEU A 80 -4.00 -10.05 0.19
CA LEU A 80 -5.02 -10.13 -0.86
C LEU A 80 -6.37 -9.58 -0.37
N TYR A 81 -6.78 -9.95 0.84
CA TYR A 81 -8.02 -9.44 1.41
C TYR A 81 -7.95 -7.95 1.74
N VAL A 82 -6.81 -7.47 2.26
CA VAL A 82 -6.59 -6.02 2.46
C VAL A 82 -6.66 -5.25 1.14
N ALA A 83 -6.04 -5.78 0.08
CA ALA A 83 -6.12 -5.20 -1.26
C ALA A 83 -7.57 -5.16 -1.79
N ALA A 84 -8.37 -6.20 -1.53
CA ALA A 84 -9.77 -6.26 -1.91
C ALA A 84 -10.64 -5.23 -1.16
N CYS A 85 -10.36 -4.98 0.13
CA CYS A 85 -11.05 -3.94 0.90
C CYS A 85 -10.79 -2.52 0.36
N ALA A 86 -9.71 -2.31 -0.40
CA ALA A 86 -9.30 -1.01 -0.92
C ALA A 86 -9.72 -0.76 -2.39
N GLN A 87 -10.68 -1.54 -2.89
CA GLN A 87 -11.19 -1.42 -4.26
C GLN A 87 -12.29 -0.37 -4.39
N GLY A 88 -12.50 0.14 -5.61
CA GLY A 88 -13.64 1.03 -5.91
C GLY A 88 -14.97 0.29 -6.14
N GLN A 89 -14.93 -1.03 -6.35
CA GLN A 89 -16.10 -1.86 -6.61
C GLN A 89 -16.69 -2.37 -5.28
N GLU A 90 -17.82 -1.82 -4.85
CA GLU A 90 -18.46 -2.15 -3.56
C GLU A 90 -18.65 -3.66 -3.31
N PRO A 91 -19.06 -4.50 -4.29
CA PRO A 91 -19.18 -5.94 -4.05
C PRO A 91 -17.85 -6.61 -3.68
N VAL A 92 -16.74 -6.17 -4.28
CA VAL A 92 -15.39 -6.68 -3.97
C VAL A 92 -14.95 -6.23 -2.59
N VAL A 93 -15.25 -4.98 -2.22
CA VAL A 93 -14.94 -4.44 -0.89
C VAL A 93 -15.67 -5.22 0.19
N LYS A 94 -17.00 -5.38 0.06
CA LYS A 94 -17.82 -6.15 1.03
C LYS A 94 -17.29 -7.56 1.21
N ARG A 95 -16.98 -8.25 0.10
CA ARG A 95 -16.44 -9.61 0.14
C ARG A 95 -15.05 -9.67 0.77
N GLY A 96 -14.18 -8.70 0.46
CA GLY A 96 -12.86 -8.59 1.07
C GLY A 96 -12.94 -8.37 2.59
N GLU A 97 -13.84 -7.51 3.05
CA GLU A 97 -14.03 -7.26 4.49
C GLU A 97 -14.59 -8.46 5.23
N GLU A 98 -15.53 -9.18 4.62
CA GLU A 98 -16.04 -10.43 5.15
C GLU A 98 -14.90 -11.46 5.32
N LEU A 99 -14.10 -11.68 4.28
CA LEU A 99 -13.02 -12.66 4.30
C LEU A 99 -11.88 -12.26 5.24
N LEU A 100 -11.54 -10.98 5.31
CA LEU A 100 -10.55 -10.48 6.27
C LEU A 100 -10.97 -10.79 7.72
N LYS A 101 -12.26 -10.61 8.05
CA LYS A 101 -12.80 -10.92 9.38
C LYS A 101 -12.95 -12.40 9.66
N LYS A 102 -13.33 -13.22 8.67
CA LYS A 102 -13.62 -14.65 8.89
C LYS A 102 -12.39 -15.54 8.75
N LYS A 103 -11.51 -15.24 7.78
CA LYS A 103 -10.42 -16.12 7.37
C LYS A 103 -9.03 -15.59 7.75
N ALA A 104 -8.92 -14.30 8.03
CA ALA A 104 -7.62 -13.67 8.31
C ALA A 104 -7.55 -12.93 9.67
N PHE A 105 -8.57 -13.09 10.53
CA PHE A 105 -8.61 -12.45 11.85
C PHE A 105 -7.44 -12.84 12.76
N GLY A 106 -6.99 -14.09 12.68
CA GLY A 106 -5.87 -14.61 13.47
C GLY A 106 -4.49 -14.37 12.89
N ALA A 107 -4.36 -13.57 11.82
CA ALA A 107 -3.05 -13.34 11.21
C ALA A 107 -2.08 -12.65 12.18
N ASN A 108 -0.88 -13.20 12.30
CA ASN A 108 0.20 -12.61 13.09
C ASN A 108 0.73 -11.35 12.39
N LEU A 109 0.33 -10.17 12.88
CA LEU A 109 0.79 -8.88 12.35
C LEU A 109 2.25 -8.55 12.72
N ASP A 110 2.97 -9.46 13.35
CA ASP A 110 4.41 -9.37 13.56
C ASP A 110 5.19 -10.45 12.77
N ASP A 111 4.52 -11.24 11.93
CA ASP A 111 5.20 -12.13 11.00
C ASP A 111 6.02 -11.33 9.97
N SER A 112 7.31 -11.65 9.84
CA SER A 112 8.23 -10.90 8.99
C SER A 112 7.91 -11.00 7.51
N ASN A 113 7.43 -12.15 7.04
CA ASN A 113 7.07 -12.34 5.63
C ASN A 113 5.80 -11.57 5.28
N LEU A 114 4.79 -11.60 6.16
CA LEU A 114 3.58 -10.80 6.01
C LEU A 114 3.92 -9.31 5.97
N ILE A 115 4.66 -8.80 6.94
CA ILE A 115 4.99 -7.38 7.02
C ILE A 115 5.82 -6.92 5.83
N SER A 116 6.78 -7.73 5.36
CA SER A 116 7.52 -7.47 4.14
C SER A 116 6.58 -7.30 2.94
N ARG A 117 5.64 -8.24 2.73
CA ARG A 117 4.64 -8.15 1.65
C ARG A 117 3.73 -6.93 1.76
N LEU A 118 3.32 -6.56 2.97
CA LEU A 118 2.50 -5.37 3.21
C LEU A 118 3.29 -4.08 2.91
N PHE A 119 4.57 -4.02 3.25
CA PHE A 119 5.42 -2.89 2.84
C PHE A 119 5.61 -2.83 1.33
N SER A 120 5.78 -3.95 0.63
CA SER A 120 5.84 -3.97 -0.84
C SER A 120 4.55 -3.41 -1.47
N LEU A 121 3.37 -3.77 -0.92
CA LEU A 121 2.10 -3.18 -1.35
C LEU A 121 2.00 -1.68 -1.09
N PHE A 122 2.59 -1.21 0.01
CA PHE A 122 2.57 0.20 0.37
C PHE A 122 3.55 1.04 -0.47
N ASN A 123 4.83 0.65 -0.48
CA ASN A 123 5.95 1.40 -1.03
C ASN A 123 6.10 1.20 -2.55
N GLY A 124 5.68 0.04 -3.08
CA GLY A 124 6.09 -0.40 -4.42
C GLY A 124 7.56 -0.83 -4.44
N SER A 125 8.18 -0.84 -5.63
CA SER A 125 9.62 -1.10 -5.78
C SER A 125 10.44 0.01 -5.14
N ALA A 126 11.50 -0.36 -4.41
CA ALA A 126 12.33 0.63 -3.73
C ALA A 126 13.09 1.50 -4.75
N GLY A 127 13.17 2.81 -4.49
CA GLY A 127 13.77 3.78 -5.41
C GLY A 127 15.25 3.57 -5.75
N GLY A 128 15.96 2.69 -5.02
CA GLY A 128 17.37 2.34 -5.24
C GLY A 128 17.60 0.97 -5.88
N GLU A 129 16.56 0.21 -6.19
CA GLU A 129 16.72 -1.06 -6.90
C GLU A 129 16.92 -0.78 -8.40
N ASN A 130 17.95 -1.37 -9.01
CA ASN A 130 18.18 -1.39 -10.46
C ASN A 130 17.17 -2.35 -11.14
N VAL A 131 15.88 -2.11 -10.92
CA VAL A 131 14.79 -2.83 -11.56
C VAL A 131 14.47 -2.12 -12.87
N ALA A 132 14.42 -2.88 -13.95
CA ALA A 132 14.07 -2.32 -15.25
C ALA A 132 12.66 -1.68 -15.20
N PRO A 133 12.43 -0.55 -15.91
CA PRO A 133 11.20 0.24 -15.75
C PRO A 133 9.90 -0.55 -15.89
N GLU A 134 9.89 -1.59 -16.73
CA GLU A 134 8.76 -2.47 -16.97
C GLU A 134 8.38 -3.37 -15.78
N TYR A 135 9.34 -3.65 -14.89
CA TYR A 135 9.13 -4.44 -13.67
C TYR A 135 8.97 -3.57 -12.42
N LYS A 136 9.17 -2.25 -12.53
CA LYS A 136 9.03 -1.33 -11.41
C LYS A 136 7.58 -1.24 -10.95
N VAL A 137 7.32 -1.67 -9.72
CA VAL A 137 5.99 -1.65 -9.11
C VAL A 137 5.73 -0.27 -8.53
N SER A 138 4.61 0.34 -8.93
CA SER A 138 4.15 1.60 -8.33
C SER A 138 3.62 1.39 -6.91
N HIS A 139 3.62 2.44 -6.09
CA HIS A 139 3.00 2.37 -4.77
C HIS A 139 1.49 2.10 -4.87
N GLY A 140 0.90 1.53 -3.82
CA GLY A 140 -0.55 1.32 -3.74
C GLY A 140 -1.34 2.64 -3.84
N ASN A 141 -2.63 2.54 -4.20
CA ASN A 141 -3.52 3.69 -4.20
C ASN A 141 -3.77 4.23 -2.77
N ALA A 142 -4.34 5.43 -2.66
CA ALA A 142 -4.52 6.09 -1.37
C ALA A 142 -5.39 5.29 -0.38
N ALA A 143 -6.43 4.59 -0.87
CA ALA A 143 -7.31 3.75 -0.04
C ALA A 143 -6.56 2.56 0.55
N LEU A 144 -5.75 1.88 -0.26
CA LEU A 144 -4.93 0.74 0.17
C LEU A 144 -3.90 1.19 1.19
N ARG A 145 -3.17 2.26 0.88
CA ARG A 145 -2.16 2.84 1.79
C ARG A 145 -2.77 3.24 3.13
N THR A 146 -3.97 3.82 3.14
CA THR A 146 -4.69 4.19 4.36
C THR A 146 -4.97 2.97 5.24
N LYS A 147 -5.46 1.87 4.66
CA LYS A 147 -5.71 0.62 5.40
C LYS A 147 -4.42 0.00 5.95
N LEU A 148 -3.35 -0.01 5.14
CA LEU A 148 -2.05 -0.53 5.52
C LEU A 148 -1.43 0.25 6.68
N MET A 149 -1.56 1.59 6.71
CA MET A 149 -1.06 2.39 7.83
C MET A 149 -1.68 1.97 9.17
N SER A 150 -2.99 1.74 9.22
CA SER A 150 -3.65 1.26 10.44
C SER A 150 -3.17 -0.13 10.88
N ILE A 151 -2.64 -0.94 9.98
CA ILE A 151 -2.01 -2.22 10.29
C ILE A 151 -0.60 -2.00 10.86
N PHE A 152 0.21 -1.16 10.22
CA PHE A 152 1.57 -0.87 10.67
C PHE A 152 1.63 -0.23 12.06
N CYS A 153 0.67 0.62 12.42
CA CYS A 153 0.54 1.20 13.77
C CYS A 153 0.19 0.19 14.88
N ARG A 154 0.18 -1.10 14.59
CA ARG A 154 -0.06 -2.19 15.56
C ARG A 154 1.00 -3.31 15.48
N SER A 155 2.06 -3.10 14.70
CA SER A 155 3.10 -4.10 14.44
C SER A 155 4.45 -3.61 14.95
N LEU A 156 5.07 -4.38 15.84
CA LEU A 156 6.44 -4.19 16.28
C LEU A 156 7.41 -4.50 15.15
N THR A 157 7.14 -5.54 14.37
CA THR A 157 7.96 -5.89 13.19
C THR A 157 7.95 -4.74 12.18
N ALA A 158 6.81 -4.10 11.93
CA ALA A 158 6.74 -2.92 11.06
C ALA A 158 7.54 -1.73 11.59
N ALA A 159 7.54 -1.51 12.90
CA ALA A 159 8.35 -0.45 13.52
C ALA A 159 9.87 -0.69 13.38
N ASN A 160 10.27 -1.93 13.13
CA ASN A 160 11.67 -2.36 13.08
C ASN A 160 12.13 -2.81 11.68
N SER A 161 11.33 -2.58 10.63
CA SER A 161 11.60 -3.03 9.25
C SER A 161 12.34 -1.97 8.43
N PHE A 162 13.57 -1.64 8.82
CA PHE A 162 14.42 -0.73 8.04
C PHE A 162 14.95 -1.42 6.76
N PRO A 163 14.94 -0.75 5.58
CA PRO A 163 14.57 0.65 5.33
C PRO A 163 13.10 0.92 5.00
N SER A 164 12.26 -0.12 4.90
CA SER A 164 10.85 -0.01 4.47
C SER A 164 10.01 0.91 5.35
N THR A 165 10.24 0.91 6.67
CA THR A 165 9.60 1.82 7.64
C THR A 165 9.84 3.29 7.28
N LEU A 166 11.09 3.63 6.97
CA LEU A 166 11.49 5.01 6.64
C LEU A 166 10.88 5.46 5.31
N GLN A 167 10.90 4.58 4.30
CA GLN A 167 10.23 4.82 3.02
C GLN A 167 8.73 5.02 3.18
N CYS A 168 8.09 4.25 4.05
CA CYS A 168 6.66 4.37 4.34
C CYS A 168 6.32 5.75 4.94
N ILE A 169 7.07 6.18 5.94
CA ILE A 169 6.89 7.50 6.59
C ILE A 169 7.03 8.63 5.57
N PHE A 170 8.14 8.64 4.82
CA PHE A 170 8.35 9.70 3.82
C PHE A 170 7.40 9.61 2.63
N GLY A 171 6.98 8.41 2.26
CA GLY A 171 5.92 8.20 1.28
C GLY A 171 4.60 8.83 1.73
N CYS A 172 4.27 8.83 3.03
CA CYS A 172 3.11 9.52 3.56
C CYS A 172 3.28 11.04 3.53
N ILE A 173 4.46 11.55 3.88
CA ILE A 173 4.68 12.99 4.05
C ILE A 173 4.86 13.70 2.69
N TYR A 174 5.69 13.13 1.82
CA TYR A 174 6.16 13.76 0.57
C TYR A 174 5.77 12.99 -0.70
N GLY A 175 5.26 11.77 -0.58
CA GLY A 175 4.98 10.92 -1.74
C GLY A 175 3.85 11.44 -2.62
N SER A 176 3.91 11.10 -3.90
CA SER A 176 2.84 11.33 -4.87
C SER A 176 1.53 10.68 -4.41
N GLY A 177 0.41 11.39 -4.60
CA GLY A 177 -0.92 10.89 -4.23
C GLY A 177 -1.17 10.82 -2.72
N THR A 178 -0.35 11.49 -1.89
CA THR A 178 -0.65 11.64 -0.47
C THR A 178 -1.85 12.55 -0.23
N THR A 179 -2.54 12.34 0.89
CA THR A 179 -3.71 13.10 1.35
C THR A 179 -3.47 13.60 2.77
N SER A 180 -4.28 14.57 3.24
CA SER A 180 -4.25 14.99 4.66
C SER A 180 -4.37 13.79 5.60
N ARG A 181 -5.26 12.85 5.28
CA ARG A 181 -5.44 11.61 6.06
C ARG A 181 -4.20 10.72 6.06
N LEU A 182 -3.53 10.54 4.91
CA LEU A 182 -2.30 9.75 4.83
C LEU A 182 -1.15 10.42 5.57
N LYS A 183 -1.03 11.75 5.51
CA LYS A 183 -0.03 12.50 6.30
C LYS A 183 -0.24 12.30 7.80
N GLN A 184 -1.49 12.43 8.26
CA GLN A 184 -1.85 12.18 9.67
C GLN A 184 -1.46 10.76 10.09
N LEU A 185 -1.89 9.74 9.33
CA LEU A 185 -1.57 8.34 9.63
C LEU A 185 -0.07 8.05 9.59
N GLY A 186 0.66 8.68 8.66
CA GLY A 186 2.12 8.63 8.61
C GLY A 186 2.75 9.19 9.88
N MET A 187 2.19 10.28 10.43
CA MET A 187 2.68 10.85 11.68
C MET A 187 2.34 9.98 12.90
N GLU A 188 1.14 9.39 12.94
CA GLU A 188 0.78 8.39 13.96
C GLU A 188 1.75 7.20 13.93
N PHE A 189 2.12 6.72 12.74
CA PHE A 189 3.09 5.65 12.59
C PHE A 189 4.50 6.07 12.99
N THR A 190 4.91 7.31 12.71
CA THR A 190 6.17 7.85 13.22
C THR A 190 6.22 7.81 14.76
N VAL A 191 5.15 8.21 15.44
CA VAL A 191 5.05 8.11 16.90
C VAL A 191 5.15 6.65 17.36
N TRP A 192 4.46 5.73 16.67
CA TRP A 192 4.56 4.30 16.93
C TRP A 192 6.01 3.79 16.83
N VAL A 193 6.72 4.19 15.78
CA VAL A 193 8.14 3.84 15.55
C VAL A 193 9.01 4.37 16.69
N PHE A 194 8.88 5.65 17.07
CA PHE A 194 9.66 6.20 18.19
C PHE A 194 9.42 5.46 19.51
N LYS A 195 8.20 4.97 19.73
CA LYS A 195 7.83 4.26 20.95
C LYS A 195 8.30 2.80 20.98
N HIS A 196 8.35 2.13 19.83
CA HIS A 196 8.47 0.67 19.75
C HIS A 196 9.69 0.15 18.96
N ALA A 197 10.38 1.00 18.20
CA ALA A 197 11.60 0.59 17.52
C ALA A 197 12.72 0.26 18.52
N LYS A 198 13.50 -0.78 18.22
CA LYS A 198 14.72 -1.11 18.95
C LYS A 198 15.68 0.08 18.86
N ILE A 199 16.40 0.34 19.94
CA ILE A 199 17.26 1.53 20.05
C ILE A 199 18.28 1.62 18.91
N ASP A 200 18.83 0.51 18.44
CA ASP A 200 19.82 0.49 17.36
C ASP A 200 19.20 0.88 16.01
N GLN A 201 17.97 0.44 15.75
CA GLN A 201 17.21 0.88 14.57
C GLN A 201 16.83 2.36 14.69
N LEU A 202 16.45 2.79 15.88
CA LEU A 202 16.05 4.17 16.13
C LEU A 202 17.23 5.16 15.98
N LYS A 203 18.44 4.77 16.39
CA LYS A 203 19.66 5.56 16.16
C LYS A 203 19.90 5.83 14.67
N LEU A 204 19.57 4.89 13.80
CA LEU A 204 19.73 5.04 12.34
C LEU A 204 18.65 5.94 11.74
N MET A 205 17.37 5.72 12.09
CA MET A 205 16.26 6.39 11.41
C MET A 205 15.78 7.67 12.12
N GLY A 206 15.93 7.78 13.44
CA GLY A 206 15.41 8.88 14.26
C GLY A 206 15.87 10.26 13.80
N PRO A 207 17.18 10.50 13.62
CA PRO A 207 17.68 11.78 13.09
C PRO A 207 17.14 12.11 11.70
N VAL A 208 17.00 11.11 10.83
CA VAL A 208 16.49 11.28 9.47
C VAL A 208 15.02 11.67 9.47
N ILE A 209 14.20 10.98 10.28
CA ILE A 209 12.77 11.28 10.45
C ILE A 209 12.57 12.69 11.00
N LEU A 210 13.29 13.05 12.08
CA LEU A 210 13.18 14.37 12.72
C LEU A 210 13.56 15.50 11.76
N ASN A 211 14.67 15.36 11.04
CA ASN A 211 15.08 16.35 10.04
C ASN A 211 14.04 16.49 8.92
N GLY A 212 13.44 15.37 8.50
CA GLY A 212 12.30 15.39 7.59
C GLY A 212 11.14 16.22 8.13
N ILE A 213 10.67 15.91 9.34
CA ILE A 213 9.54 16.63 9.95
C ILE A 213 9.84 18.12 10.13
N LEU A 214 11.05 18.49 10.55
CA LEU A 214 11.45 19.90 10.67
C LEU A 214 11.32 20.63 9.33
N LYS A 215 11.84 20.04 8.23
CA LYS A 215 11.67 20.60 6.88
C LYS A 215 10.22 20.73 6.45
N LEU A 216 9.36 19.81 6.87
CA LEU A 216 7.92 19.91 6.61
C LEU A 216 7.33 21.14 7.32
N LEU A 217 7.66 21.35 8.60
CA LEU A 217 7.18 22.48 9.39
C LEU A 217 7.68 23.82 8.85
N ASP A 218 8.96 23.91 8.48
CA ASP A 218 9.56 25.11 7.87
C ASP A 218 8.94 25.44 6.50
N GLY A 219 8.52 24.42 5.75
CA GLY A 219 7.78 24.60 4.51
C GLY A 219 6.38 25.18 4.72
N TYR A 220 5.69 24.76 5.79
CA TYR A 220 4.37 25.27 6.15
C TYR A 220 4.41 26.75 6.52
N SER A 221 5.35 27.16 7.37
CA SER A 221 5.50 28.54 7.82
C SER A 221 5.80 29.51 6.68
N ASN A 222 6.59 29.10 5.68
CA ASN A 222 6.83 29.92 4.49
C ASN A 222 5.58 30.03 3.58
N SER A 223 4.77 28.97 3.47
CA SER A 223 3.57 28.96 2.63
C SER A 223 2.39 29.75 3.21
N GLU A 224 2.19 29.74 4.54
CA GLU A 224 1.18 30.57 5.22
C GLU A 224 1.60 32.05 5.23
N SER A 225 2.89 32.35 5.46
CA SER A 225 3.40 33.72 5.40
C SER A 225 3.20 34.36 4.01
N ASP A 226 3.40 33.58 2.95
CA ASP A 226 3.15 34.01 1.57
C ASP A 226 1.66 34.18 1.25
N ALA A 227 0.79 33.32 1.80
CA ALA A 227 -0.66 33.42 1.61
C ALA A 227 -1.23 34.67 2.31
N ILE A 228 -0.82 34.92 3.55
CA ILE A 228 -1.23 36.10 4.34
C ILE A 228 -0.66 37.38 3.72
N ALA A 229 0.56 37.36 3.19
CA ALA A 229 1.14 38.50 2.47
C ALA A 229 0.40 38.83 1.16
N ARG A 230 -0.13 37.82 0.46
CA ARG A 230 -0.97 38.02 -0.74
C ARG A 230 -2.36 38.56 -0.41
N ASP A 231 -3.00 38.07 0.65
CA ASP A 231 -4.30 38.60 1.09
C ASP A 231 -4.19 40.04 1.59
N THR A 232 -3.12 40.36 2.34
CA THR A 232 -2.88 41.73 2.83
C THR A 232 -2.67 42.72 1.69
N LYS A 233 -2.00 42.30 0.60
CA LYS A 233 -1.88 43.11 -0.63
C LYS A 233 -3.23 43.30 -1.34
N THR A 234 -4.09 42.31 -1.35
CA THR A 234 -5.38 42.40 -2.05
C THR A 234 -6.35 43.35 -1.33
N HIS A 235 -6.27 43.44 -0.01
CA HIS A 235 -7.08 44.36 0.81
C HIS A 235 -6.53 45.79 0.91
N SER A 236 -5.29 46.05 0.49
CA SER A 236 -4.68 47.40 0.54
C SER A 236 -4.80 48.17 -0.79
N PHE A 237 -5.45 47.58 -1.80
CA PHE A 237 -5.75 48.22 -3.08
C PHE A 237 -7.25 48.36 -3.36
N GLN A 238 -8.08 48.39 -2.31
CA GLN A 238 -9.53 48.66 -2.42
C GLN A 238 -9.92 49.93 -1.66
#